data_AF-A0A524FR39-F1
#
_entry.id   AF-A0A524FR39-F1
#
_cell.length_a   1.000
_cell.length_b   1.000
_cell.length_c   1.000
_cell.angle_alpha   90.00
_cell.angle_beta   90.00
_cell.angle_gamma   90.00
#
_symmetry.space_group_name_H-M   'P 1'
#
loop_
_entity.id
_entity.type
_entity.pdbx_description
1 polymer ?
#
loop_
_entity_poly.entity_id
_entity_poly.type
_entity_poly.pdbx_seq_one_letter_code
_entity_poly.pdbx_strand_id
1 'polypeptide(L)'
;MQILVQDASELMMAITLIISAIVLVDYTRKRTAELSPEERTSAGQPLYLSAIGIIVLAIASFYNYLIDLNAAELVINSTYYAFTLVAATFFAVAALMILDYRKAIVIPLVLLAGGLIFTFAIAFMSFSVSMGMVAGPISLVLNLVPIFLFLYLARNTKRITAIALVFLLVTYLLEPFISVVTDPSLIAALIGFRLLGPALAILAFGRPDLGVSVELFGYSISINILSFWFSYALAVGVADVYVFIGVAMISMVSLLGFTLGTYTLSRYRASRNMATALIGAYFFSAGIGHIIIALTKIDVLTGATNAYLSAVIGIVGMMFFNLSAFIALDWKRSSLLPVLLIVPTIVYMIIVYPAELSTVYGYSDISGTTNIIQILVPVSLYIMLWRKMKAAGAPGRNRPLFLAIGLILLIVAGIAAAIVTGDSLEVVHLVPASIILSAFAIFLVGITGYADKWLGTSRPEA
;
A
#
# COMPACT_ATOMS: atom_id res chain seq x y z
N MET A 1 3.29 -28.17 7.97
CA MET A 1 3.79 -26.97 8.66
C MET A 1 3.05 -25.79 8.07
N GLN A 2 2.34 -25.01 8.87
CA GLN A 2 1.60 -23.84 8.42
C GLN A 2 2.53 -22.62 8.56
N ILE A 3 2.75 -21.89 7.47
CA ILE A 3 3.58 -20.67 7.48
C ILE A 3 2.72 -19.54 8.03
N LEU A 4 3.18 -18.81 9.05
CA LEU A 4 2.45 -17.65 9.55
C LEU A 4 2.64 -16.47 8.58
N VAL A 5 1.66 -15.57 8.53
CA VAL A 5 1.75 -14.39 7.65
C VAL A 5 2.90 -13.46 8.04
N GLN A 6 3.29 -13.46 9.31
CA GLN A 6 4.45 -12.73 9.82
C GLN A 6 5.73 -13.25 9.16
N ASP A 7 5.95 -14.57 9.19
CA ASP A 7 7.10 -15.21 8.53
C ASP A 7 7.07 -14.99 7.01
N ALA A 8 5.91 -15.18 6.37
CA ALA A 8 5.79 -14.92 4.92
C ALA A 8 6.08 -13.45 4.56
N SER A 9 5.74 -12.52 5.45
CA SER A 9 6.05 -11.10 5.26
C SER A 9 7.55 -10.79 5.36
N GLU A 10 8.33 -11.59 6.10
CA GLU A 10 9.81 -11.50 6.09
C GLU A 10 10.41 -11.87 4.74
N LEU A 11 9.88 -12.92 4.10
CA LEU A 11 10.29 -13.26 2.74
C LEU A 11 9.97 -12.11 1.77
N MET A 12 8.77 -11.53 1.87
CA MET A 12 8.39 -10.39 1.01
C MET A 12 9.18 -9.13 1.33
N MET A 13 9.54 -8.88 2.59
CA MET A 13 10.47 -7.84 3.00
C MET A 13 11.85 -8.05 2.35
N ALA A 14 12.40 -9.27 2.41
CA ALA A 14 13.68 -9.58 1.79
C ALA A 14 13.67 -9.33 0.28
N ILE A 15 12.65 -9.81 -0.43
CA ILE A 15 12.50 -9.62 -1.88
C ILE A 15 12.39 -8.13 -2.23
N THR A 16 11.56 -7.37 -1.51
CA THR A 16 11.37 -5.94 -1.77
C THR A 16 12.61 -5.10 -1.42
N LEU A 17 13.37 -5.48 -0.40
CA LEU A 17 14.67 -4.87 -0.09
C LEU A 17 15.70 -5.15 -1.20
N ILE A 18 15.76 -6.37 -1.74
CA ILE A 18 16.62 -6.68 -2.90
C ILE A 18 16.26 -5.79 -4.09
N ILE A 19 14.97 -5.66 -4.43
CA ILE A 19 14.52 -4.77 -5.51
C ILE A 19 14.91 -3.32 -5.20
N SER A 20 14.73 -2.85 -3.96
CA SER A 20 15.14 -1.51 -3.52
C SER A 20 16.64 -1.26 -3.71
N ALA A 21 17.49 -2.24 -3.38
CA ALA A 21 18.93 -2.17 -3.57
C ALA A 21 19.31 -2.12 -5.05
N ILE A 22 18.69 -2.93 -5.90
CA ILE A 22 18.90 -2.93 -7.35
C ILE A 22 18.57 -1.55 -7.94
N VAL A 23 17.41 -0.98 -7.56
CA VAL A 23 16.98 0.34 -8.03
C VAL A 23 17.91 1.45 -7.51
N LEU A 24 18.39 1.36 -6.27
CA LEU A 24 19.39 2.29 -5.73
C LEU A 24 20.73 2.22 -6.48
N VAL A 25 21.19 1.01 -6.82
CA VAL A 25 22.41 0.82 -7.62
C VAL A 25 22.25 1.43 -9.00
N ASP A 26 21.12 1.19 -9.68
CA ASP A 26 20.82 1.77 -10.99
C ASP A 26 20.74 3.31 -10.93
N TYR A 27 20.05 3.85 -9.92
CA TYR A 27 20.01 5.28 -9.65
C TYR A 27 21.42 5.87 -9.46
N THR A 28 22.26 5.19 -8.68
CA THR A 28 23.64 5.62 -8.40
C THR A 28 24.49 5.62 -9.68
N ARG A 29 24.37 4.58 -10.50
CA ARG A 29 25.07 4.48 -11.79
C ARG A 29 24.68 5.61 -12.72
N LYS A 30 23.38 5.85 -12.90
CA LYS A 30 22.84 6.93 -13.75
C LYS A 30 23.33 8.29 -13.28
N ARG A 31 23.26 8.55 -11.98
CA ARG A 31 23.65 9.84 -11.38
C ARG A 31 25.14 10.15 -11.48
N THR A 32 25.99 9.13 -11.47
CA THR A 32 27.46 9.30 -11.44
C THR A 32 28.12 9.06 -12.81
N ALA A 33 27.33 8.78 -13.85
CA ALA A 33 27.81 8.49 -15.20
C ALA A 33 28.55 9.69 -15.82
N GLU A 34 28.06 10.90 -15.59
CA GLU A 34 28.58 12.14 -16.18
C GLU A 34 29.73 12.77 -15.38
N LEU A 35 30.04 12.24 -14.19
CA LEU A 35 31.09 12.75 -13.31
C LEU A 35 32.47 12.19 -13.70
N SER A 36 33.52 12.95 -13.39
CA SER A 36 34.90 12.47 -13.50
C SER A 36 35.15 11.24 -12.61
N PRO A 37 36.16 10.39 -12.86
CA PRO A 37 36.39 9.16 -12.09
C PRO A 37 36.53 9.38 -10.57
N GLU A 38 37.19 10.46 -10.15
CA GLU A 38 37.37 10.80 -8.74
C GLU A 38 36.06 11.27 -8.09
N GLU A 39 35.32 12.14 -8.77
CA GLU A 39 34.01 12.62 -8.32
C GLU A 39 32.95 11.51 -8.31
N ARG A 40 33.00 10.60 -9.30
CA ARG A 40 32.15 9.42 -9.39
C ARG A 40 32.32 8.53 -8.17
N THR A 41 33.57 8.30 -7.76
CA THR A 41 33.87 7.50 -6.58
C THR A 41 33.36 8.19 -5.32
N SER A 42 33.71 9.46 -5.13
CA SER A 42 33.32 10.23 -3.94
C SER A 42 31.79 10.36 -3.79
N ALA A 43 31.07 10.63 -4.88
CA ALA A 43 29.62 10.80 -4.88
C ALA A 43 28.84 9.48 -4.86
N GLY A 44 29.39 8.42 -5.48
CA GLY A 44 28.72 7.12 -5.60
C GLY A 44 28.94 6.21 -4.39
N GLN A 45 30.13 6.23 -3.78
CA GLN A 45 30.50 5.36 -2.65
C GLN A 45 29.47 5.36 -1.49
N PRO A 46 28.97 6.50 -0.98
CA PRO A 46 27.97 6.46 0.09
C PRO A 46 26.64 5.81 -0.34
N LEU A 47 26.23 5.96 -1.60
CA LEU A 47 25.01 5.34 -2.11
C LEU A 47 25.19 3.83 -2.32
N TYR A 48 26.37 3.39 -2.75
CA TYR A 48 26.70 1.96 -2.81
C TYR A 48 26.77 1.33 -1.42
N LEU A 49 27.33 2.02 -0.42
CA LEU A 49 27.30 1.54 0.98
C LEU A 49 25.87 1.41 1.49
N SER A 50 24.99 2.36 1.17
CA SER A 50 23.56 2.26 1.51
C SER A 50 22.89 1.05 0.82
N ALA A 51 23.23 0.78 -0.45
CA ALA A 51 22.72 -0.39 -1.16
C ALA A 51 23.19 -1.72 -0.53
N ILE A 52 24.46 -1.79 -0.10
CA ILE A 52 24.99 -2.92 0.66
C ILE A 52 24.23 -3.07 1.98
N GLY A 53 23.98 -1.97 2.70
CA GLY A 53 23.15 -1.97 3.91
C GLY A 53 21.76 -2.55 3.68
N ILE A 54 21.08 -2.17 2.59
CA ILE A 54 19.77 -2.73 2.21
C ILE A 54 19.87 -4.23 1.91
N ILE A 55 20.91 -4.68 1.21
CA ILE A 55 21.13 -6.13 0.95
C ILE A 55 21.34 -6.89 2.26
N VAL A 56 22.09 -6.33 3.21
CA VAL A 56 22.30 -6.95 4.52
C VAL A 56 20.99 -7.07 5.30
N LEU A 57 20.11 -6.05 5.24
CA LEU A 57 18.75 -6.16 5.80
C LEU A 57 17.91 -7.23 5.09
N ALA A 58 18.05 -7.36 3.76
CA ALA A 58 17.35 -8.41 3.02
C ALA A 58 17.80 -9.81 3.45
N ILE A 59 19.11 -9.99 3.66
CA ILE A 59 19.68 -11.23 4.19
C ILE A 59 19.15 -11.48 5.61
N ALA A 60 19.08 -10.46 6.47
CA ALA A 60 18.53 -10.59 7.82
C ALA A 60 17.07 -11.07 7.78
N SER A 61 16.22 -10.45 6.96
CA SER A 61 14.81 -10.83 6.79
C SER A 61 14.65 -12.22 6.20
N PHE A 62 15.40 -12.55 5.15
CA PHE A 62 15.38 -13.90 4.57
C PHE A 62 15.82 -14.95 5.58
N TYR A 63 16.84 -14.63 6.38
CA TYR A 63 17.28 -15.51 7.44
C TYR A 63 16.19 -15.70 8.48
N ASN A 64 15.54 -14.62 8.94
CA ASN A 64 14.41 -14.66 9.89
C ASN A 64 13.32 -15.63 9.41
N TYR A 65 12.88 -15.49 8.15
CA TYR A 65 11.95 -16.41 7.51
C TYR A 65 12.41 -17.88 7.57
N LEU A 66 13.70 -18.18 7.34
CA LEU A 66 14.22 -19.55 7.41
C LEU A 66 14.28 -20.11 8.85
N ILE A 67 14.46 -19.26 9.86
CA ILE A 67 14.50 -19.68 11.28
C ILE A 67 13.14 -20.24 11.68
N ASP A 68 12.09 -19.48 11.37
CA ASP A 68 10.71 -19.78 11.75
C ASP A 68 10.22 -21.09 11.10
N LEU A 69 10.82 -21.48 9.97
CA LEU A 69 10.57 -22.77 9.29
C LEU A 69 11.30 -23.98 9.91
N ASN A 70 12.38 -23.79 10.68
CA ASN A 70 13.29 -24.89 11.08
C ASN A 70 13.58 -25.01 12.60
N ALA A 71 12.88 -24.26 13.47
CA ALA A 71 12.84 -24.45 14.94
C ALA A 71 14.22 -24.57 15.66
N ALA A 72 15.26 -23.92 15.16
CA ALA A 72 16.56 -23.86 15.85
C ALA A 72 16.74 -22.49 16.53
N GLU A 73 16.32 -22.40 17.80
CA GLU A 73 15.94 -21.13 18.45
C GLU A 73 17.10 -20.26 19.00
N LEU A 74 18.27 -20.81 19.35
CA LEU A 74 19.24 -20.06 20.19
C LEU A 74 20.38 -19.37 19.42
N VAL A 75 21.11 -20.10 18.55
CA VAL A 75 22.29 -19.56 17.80
C VAL A 75 21.86 -18.70 16.61
N ILE A 76 20.61 -18.83 16.17
CA ILE A 76 20.11 -18.32 14.89
C ILE A 76 19.45 -16.94 15.08
N ASN A 77 18.77 -16.68 16.20
CA ASN A 77 18.23 -15.37 16.55
C ASN A 77 19.31 -14.27 16.70
N SER A 78 20.52 -14.62 17.18
CA SER A 78 21.66 -13.69 17.24
C SER A 78 22.10 -13.20 15.86
N THR A 79 21.92 -14.01 14.82
CA THR A 79 22.37 -13.71 13.46
C THR A 79 21.51 -12.63 12.82
N TYR A 80 20.18 -12.65 13.05
CA TYR A 80 19.29 -11.57 12.64
C TYR A 80 19.76 -10.23 13.21
N TYR A 81 19.91 -10.15 14.54
CA TYR A 81 20.35 -8.91 15.19
C TYR A 81 21.75 -8.49 14.75
N ALA A 82 22.69 -9.43 14.56
CA ALA A 82 24.01 -9.12 14.03
C ALA A 82 23.94 -8.50 12.62
N PHE A 83 23.13 -9.04 11.70
CA PHE A 83 22.97 -8.45 10.37
C PHE A 83 22.33 -7.07 10.43
N THR A 84 21.32 -6.85 11.28
CA THR A 84 20.72 -5.51 11.43
C THR A 84 21.74 -4.48 11.94
N LEU A 85 22.65 -4.85 12.84
CA LEU A 85 23.74 -4.00 13.31
C LEU A 85 24.75 -3.67 12.20
N VAL A 86 25.13 -4.67 11.42
CA VAL A 86 26.03 -4.49 10.27
C VAL A 86 25.39 -3.55 9.24
N ALA A 87 24.11 -3.74 8.93
CA ALA A 87 23.37 -2.86 8.03
C ALA A 87 23.31 -1.41 8.55
N ALA A 88 22.95 -1.22 9.84
CA ALA A 88 22.92 0.09 10.48
C ALA A 88 24.25 0.84 10.35
N THR A 89 25.36 0.11 10.45
CA THR A 89 26.70 0.66 10.28
C THR A 89 26.95 1.16 8.86
N PHE A 90 26.59 0.37 7.84
CA PHE A 90 26.68 0.82 6.44
C PHE A 90 25.88 2.09 6.19
N PHE A 91 24.66 2.17 6.71
CA PHE A 91 23.81 3.36 6.61
C PHE A 91 24.40 4.57 7.33
N ALA A 92 24.91 4.39 8.55
CA ALA A 92 25.49 5.49 9.33
C ALA A 92 26.78 6.03 8.68
N VAL A 93 27.65 5.13 8.21
CA VAL A 93 28.87 5.52 7.48
C VAL A 93 28.51 6.24 6.18
N ALA A 94 27.55 5.72 5.41
CA ALA A 94 27.05 6.37 4.20
C ALA A 94 26.53 7.79 4.49
N ALA A 95 25.72 7.96 5.53
CA ALA A 95 25.19 9.27 5.90
C ALA A 95 26.28 10.25 6.34
N LEU A 96 27.26 9.80 7.13
CA LEU A 96 28.40 10.64 7.54
C LEU A 96 29.29 11.03 6.36
N MET A 97 29.47 10.16 5.38
CA MET A 97 30.17 10.48 4.14
C MET A 97 29.43 11.54 3.33
N ILE A 98 28.09 11.48 3.24
CA ILE A 98 27.27 12.49 2.56
C ILE A 98 27.34 13.84 3.29
N LEU A 99 27.44 13.83 4.62
CA LEU A 99 27.60 15.02 5.46
C LEU A 99 29.04 15.56 5.51
N ASP A 100 29.98 14.90 4.85
CA ASP A 100 31.43 15.18 4.89
C ASP A 100 32.05 15.16 6.32
N TYR A 101 31.44 14.40 7.23
CA TYR A 101 31.94 14.17 8.58
C TYR A 101 32.82 12.93 8.66
N ARG A 102 33.87 12.88 7.84
CA ARG A 102 34.74 11.69 7.68
C ARG A 102 35.39 11.22 8.99
N LYS A 103 35.74 12.14 9.89
CA LYS A 103 36.33 11.81 11.20
C LYS A 103 35.36 11.07 12.13
N ALA A 104 34.04 11.29 11.97
CA ALA A 104 33.02 10.66 12.81
C ALA A 104 32.69 9.21 12.37
N ILE A 105 33.22 8.74 11.22
CA ILE A 105 32.99 7.38 10.70
C ILE A 105 33.45 6.30 11.69
N VAL A 106 34.44 6.60 12.55
CA VAL A 106 34.92 5.70 13.60
C VAL A 106 33.81 5.35 14.60
N ILE A 107 32.87 6.27 14.86
CA ILE A 107 31.82 6.08 15.87
C ILE A 107 30.91 4.88 15.52
N PRO A 108 30.27 4.82 14.33
CA PRO A 108 29.51 3.64 13.91
C PRO A 108 30.32 2.33 13.95
N LEU A 109 31.61 2.36 13.60
CA LEU A 109 32.46 1.16 13.60
C LEU A 109 32.75 0.65 15.02
N VAL A 110 32.99 1.54 15.97
CA VAL A 110 33.16 1.18 17.39
C VAL A 110 31.86 0.63 17.96
N LEU A 111 30.72 1.24 17.62
CA LEU A 111 29.41 0.74 18.02
C LEU A 111 29.10 -0.64 17.43
N LEU A 112 29.49 -0.90 16.17
CA LEU A 112 29.39 -2.21 15.56
C LEU A 112 30.23 -3.25 16.31
N ALA A 113 31.50 -2.95 16.57
CA ALA A 113 32.39 -3.86 17.27
C ALA A 113 31.85 -4.20 18.68
N GLY A 114 31.41 -3.18 19.43
CA GLY A 114 30.79 -3.38 20.74
C GLY A 114 29.48 -4.18 20.66
N GLY A 115 28.60 -3.87 19.71
CA GLY A 115 27.34 -4.55 19.51
C GLY A 115 27.50 -6.02 19.09
N LEU A 116 28.48 -6.34 18.22
CA LEU A 116 28.81 -7.71 17.83
C LEU A 116 29.40 -8.49 19.00
N ILE A 117 30.40 -7.94 19.70
CA ILE A 117 30.99 -8.59 20.89
C ILE A 117 29.90 -8.91 21.90
N PHE A 118 28.99 -7.97 22.15
CA PHE A 118 27.88 -8.15 23.07
C PHE A 118 26.88 -9.22 22.60
N THR A 119 26.46 -9.17 21.33
CA THR A 119 25.55 -10.17 20.73
C THR A 119 26.13 -11.58 20.81
N PHE A 120 27.42 -11.73 20.48
CA PHE A 120 28.12 -13.00 20.61
C PHE A 120 28.30 -13.43 22.06
N ALA A 121 28.69 -12.52 22.97
CA ALA A 121 28.85 -12.84 24.39
C ALA A 121 27.55 -13.39 25.01
N ILE A 122 26.39 -12.79 24.71
CA ILE A 122 25.10 -13.30 25.18
C ILE A 122 24.79 -14.67 24.56
N ALA A 123 25.07 -14.86 23.27
CA ALA A 123 24.86 -16.14 22.60
C ALA A 123 25.60 -17.30 23.28
N PHE A 124 26.79 -17.03 23.82
CA PHE A 124 27.62 -18.01 24.52
C PHE A 124 27.29 -18.18 26.01
N MET A 125 26.55 -17.27 26.65
CA MET A 125 26.31 -17.27 28.10
C MET A 125 25.13 -18.13 28.57
N SER A 126 24.46 -18.89 27.69
CA SER A 126 23.37 -19.83 28.04
C SER A 126 22.29 -19.25 28.98
N PHE A 127 21.99 -17.95 28.89
CA PHE A 127 20.91 -17.37 29.67
C PHE A 127 19.56 -17.94 29.18
N SER A 128 18.71 -18.36 30.11
CA SER A 128 17.32 -18.78 29.86
C SER A 128 16.39 -17.63 29.45
N VAL A 129 16.92 -16.39 29.41
CA VAL A 129 16.22 -15.20 28.92
C VAL A 129 16.28 -15.22 27.39
N SER A 130 15.13 -15.15 26.73
CA SER A 130 15.09 -15.13 25.27
C SER A 130 16.02 -14.02 24.74
N MET A 131 16.97 -14.38 23.87
CA MET A 131 17.98 -13.45 23.35
C MET A 131 17.36 -12.22 22.68
N GLY A 132 16.14 -12.35 22.14
CA GLY A 132 15.37 -11.23 21.60
C GLY A 132 15.08 -10.12 22.62
N MET A 133 14.91 -10.46 23.91
CA MET A 133 14.64 -9.46 24.97
C MET A 133 15.86 -8.59 25.30
N VAL A 134 17.08 -9.04 25.02
CA VAL A 134 18.32 -8.30 25.35
C VAL A 134 19.00 -7.73 24.10
N ALA A 135 19.09 -8.51 23.02
CA ALA A 135 19.69 -8.07 21.75
C ALA A 135 18.77 -7.10 20.98
N GLY A 136 17.45 -7.23 21.12
CA GLY A 136 16.46 -6.38 20.46
C GLY A 136 16.58 -4.90 20.82
N PRO A 137 16.55 -4.51 22.10
CA PRO A 137 16.69 -3.11 22.51
C PRO A 137 18.00 -2.45 22.04
N ILE A 138 19.11 -3.20 22.03
CA ILE A 138 20.42 -2.67 21.61
C ILE A 138 20.47 -2.49 20.10
N SER A 139 20.00 -3.48 19.34
CA SER A 139 19.85 -3.33 17.89
C SER A 139 18.95 -2.14 17.56
N LEU A 140 17.85 -1.96 18.30
CA LEU A 140 16.95 -0.82 18.13
C LEU A 140 17.66 0.52 18.37
N VAL A 141 18.37 0.68 19.50
CA VAL A 141 19.12 1.91 19.80
C VAL A 141 20.18 2.21 18.75
N LEU A 142 20.91 1.20 18.27
CA LEU A 142 21.95 1.38 17.26
C LEU A 142 21.39 1.71 15.87
N ASN A 143 20.21 1.18 15.53
CA ASN A 143 19.49 1.57 14.31
C ASN A 143 18.92 3.00 14.37
N LEU A 144 18.79 3.62 15.55
CA LEU A 144 18.40 5.04 15.64
C LEU A 144 19.46 6.00 15.09
N VAL A 145 20.75 5.64 15.17
CA VAL A 145 21.85 6.48 14.69
C VAL A 145 21.71 6.82 13.19
N PRO A 146 21.63 5.84 12.27
CA PRO A 146 21.43 6.15 10.85
C PRO A 146 20.08 6.86 10.60
N ILE A 147 19.03 6.55 11.37
CA ILE A 147 17.73 7.26 11.27
C ILE A 147 17.91 8.76 11.54
N PHE A 148 18.56 9.13 12.65
CA PHE A 148 18.79 10.55 12.97
C PHE A 148 19.69 11.25 11.95
N LEU A 149 20.72 10.56 11.44
CA LEU A 149 21.61 11.12 10.40
C LEU A 149 20.85 11.35 9.08
N PHE A 150 20.03 10.40 8.63
CA PHE A 150 19.22 10.57 7.43
C PHE A 150 18.05 11.54 7.64
N LEU A 151 17.49 11.66 8.85
CA LEU A 151 16.54 12.72 9.21
C LEU A 151 17.18 14.10 9.10
N TYR A 152 18.41 14.26 9.60
CA TYR A 152 19.18 15.49 9.46
C TYR A 152 19.47 15.81 7.99
N LEU A 153 19.87 14.82 7.20
CA LEU A 153 20.03 14.96 5.74
C LEU A 153 18.72 15.33 5.04
N ALA A 154 17.62 14.67 5.37
CA ALA A 154 16.30 14.93 4.81
C ALA A 154 15.83 16.34 5.15
N ARG A 155 16.02 16.79 6.39
CA ARG A 155 15.69 18.15 6.83
C ARG A 155 16.45 19.21 6.03
N ASN A 156 17.75 18.99 5.82
CA ASN A 156 18.62 19.98 5.16
C ASN A 156 18.47 19.97 3.64
N THR A 157 18.34 18.79 3.02
CA THR A 157 18.36 18.65 1.56
C THR A 157 16.96 18.57 0.95
N LYS A 158 15.92 18.28 1.74
CA LYS A 158 14.55 17.97 1.30
C LYS A 158 14.49 16.88 0.22
N ARG A 159 15.52 16.03 0.13
CA ARG A 159 15.60 14.97 -0.87
C ARG A 159 14.73 13.79 -0.45
N ILE A 160 13.87 13.39 -1.39
CA ILE A 160 13.00 12.22 -1.31
C ILE A 160 13.75 10.94 -0.97
N THR A 161 14.97 10.78 -1.49
CA THR A 161 15.81 9.61 -1.28
C THR A 161 16.27 9.46 0.17
N ALA A 162 16.58 10.58 0.84
CA ALA A 162 16.91 10.56 2.26
C ALA A 162 15.69 10.22 3.12
N ILE A 163 14.52 10.78 2.79
CA ILE A 163 13.25 10.48 3.47
C ILE A 163 12.88 9.00 3.31
N ALA A 164 13.06 8.44 2.11
CA ALA A 164 12.77 7.04 1.86
C ALA A 164 13.68 6.10 2.67
N LEU A 165 14.97 6.43 2.84
CA LEU A 165 15.87 5.66 3.71
C LEU A 165 15.50 5.79 5.19
N VAL A 166 15.11 6.97 5.67
CA VAL A 166 14.54 7.13 7.02
C VAL A 166 13.34 6.22 7.20
N PHE A 167 12.40 6.27 6.26
CA PHE A 167 11.16 5.52 6.35
C PHE A 167 11.43 4.01 6.34
N LEU A 168 12.28 3.53 5.43
CA LEU A 168 12.71 2.14 5.36
C LEU A 168 13.32 1.66 6.69
N LEU A 169 14.22 2.45 7.29
CA LEU A 169 14.85 2.09 8.56
C LEU A 169 13.84 2.06 9.72
N VAL A 170 12.94 3.04 9.79
CA VAL A 170 11.89 3.10 10.82
C VAL A 170 10.92 1.92 10.68
N THR A 171 10.47 1.61 9.46
CA THR A 171 9.52 0.52 9.23
C THR A 171 10.15 -0.85 9.45
N TYR A 172 11.46 -0.99 9.18
CA TYR A 172 12.18 -2.24 9.45
C TYR A 172 12.23 -2.56 10.96
N LEU A 173 12.32 -1.53 11.81
CA LEU A 173 12.30 -1.66 13.28
C LEU A 173 10.95 -2.06 13.87
N LEU A 174 9.90 -2.24 13.06
CA LEU A 174 8.61 -2.68 13.54
C LEU A 174 8.54 -4.18 13.80
N GLU A 175 9.52 -4.96 13.34
CA GLU A 175 9.48 -6.42 13.48
C GLU A 175 9.37 -6.91 14.94
N PRO A 176 10.13 -6.39 15.91
CA PRO A 176 9.97 -6.77 17.31
C PRO A 176 8.59 -6.40 17.89
N PHE A 177 7.88 -5.45 17.30
CA PHE A 177 6.51 -5.10 17.72
C PHE A 177 5.48 -6.05 17.11
N ILE A 178 5.70 -6.55 15.90
CA ILE A 178 4.81 -7.50 15.23
C ILE A 178 4.78 -8.83 16.00
N SER A 179 5.92 -9.28 16.51
CA SER A 179 6.03 -10.57 17.24
C SER A 179 5.39 -10.59 18.63
N VAL A 180 5.08 -9.42 19.22
CA VAL A 180 4.43 -9.32 20.54
C VAL A 180 2.94 -8.99 20.48
N VAL A 181 2.41 -8.68 19.28
CA VAL A 181 1.00 -8.36 19.08
C VAL A 181 0.24 -9.63 18.71
N THR A 182 -0.92 -9.84 19.33
CA THR A 182 -1.78 -11.01 19.07
C THR A 182 -3.05 -10.68 18.27
N ASP A 183 -3.42 -9.40 18.15
CA ASP A 183 -4.60 -8.98 17.39
C ASP A 183 -4.34 -9.08 15.87
N PRO A 184 -5.10 -9.93 15.12
CA PRO A 184 -4.87 -10.12 13.68
C PRO A 184 -5.01 -8.86 12.85
N SER A 185 -5.89 -7.93 13.24
CA SER A 185 -6.12 -6.66 12.54
C SER A 185 -4.93 -5.73 12.72
N LEU A 186 -4.38 -5.67 13.94
CA LEU A 186 -3.19 -4.89 14.23
C LEU A 186 -1.94 -5.49 13.57
N ILE A 187 -1.81 -6.83 13.55
CA ILE A 187 -0.74 -7.53 12.80
C ILE A 187 -0.81 -7.16 11.32
N ALA A 188 -1.99 -7.26 10.69
CA ALA A 188 -2.18 -6.90 9.28
C ALA A 188 -1.77 -5.44 9.00
N ALA A 189 -2.19 -4.51 9.86
CA ALA A 189 -1.84 -3.10 9.72
C ALA A 189 -0.32 -2.85 9.88
N LEU A 190 0.32 -3.51 10.84
CA LEU A 190 1.76 -3.38 11.08
C LEU A 190 2.58 -4.00 9.94
N ILE A 191 2.19 -5.17 9.41
CA ILE A 191 2.81 -5.77 8.22
C ILE A 191 2.69 -4.83 7.02
N GLY A 192 1.49 -4.30 6.78
CA GLY A 192 1.26 -3.32 5.72
C GLY A 192 2.15 -2.09 5.87
N PHE A 193 2.25 -1.51 7.08
CA PHE A 193 3.12 -0.35 7.30
C PHE A 193 4.61 -0.71 7.18
N ARG A 194 5.01 -1.90 7.64
CA ARG A 194 6.37 -2.41 7.57
C ARG A 194 6.85 -2.54 6.11
N LEU A 195 6.04 -3.16 5.25
CA LEU A 195 6.33 -3.33 3.82
C LEU A 195 6.30 -2.02 3.00
N LEU A 196 5.74 -0.94 3.55
CA LEU A 196 5.73 0.37 2.89
C LEU A 196 7.14 0.99 2.81
N GLY A 197 8.03 0.68 3.76
CA GLY A 197 9.44 1.09 3.77
C GLY A 197 10.18 0.85 2.46
N PRO A 198 10.41 -0.42 2.08
CA PRO A 198 11.06 -0.76 0.82
C PRO A 198 10.25 -0.29 -0.40
N ALA A 199 8.92 -0.33 -0.38
CA ALA A 199 8.10 0.19 -1.48
C ALA A 199 8.32 1.70 -1.73
N LEU A 200 8.53 2.47 -0.66
CA LEU A 200 8.89 3.88 -0.74
C LEU A 200 10.31 4.07 -1.27
N ALA A 201 11.26 3.25 -0.86
CA ALA A 201 12.62 3.26 -1.37
C ALA A 201 12.65 2.98 -2.89
N ILE A 202 11.95 1.94 -3.36
CA ILE A 202 11.84 1.61 -4.79
C ILE A 202 11.41 2.83 -5.60
N LEU A 203 10.32 3.50 -5.20
CA LEU A 203 9.84 4.66 -5.95
C LEU A 203 10.71 5.90 -5.78
N ALA A 204 11.24 6.17 -4.60
CA ALA A 204 12.06 7.34 -4.38
C ALA A 204 13.39 7.30 -5.16
N PHE A 205 13.97 6.11 -5.33
CA PHE A 205 15.17 5.92 -6.14
C PHE A 205 14.87 5.72 -7.63
N GLY A 206 13.75 5.08 -7.97
CA GLY A 206 13.35 4.86 -9.37
C GLY A 206 12.74 6.09 -10.05
N ARG A 207 12.07 6.96 -9.28
CA ARG A 207 11.40 8.19 -9.73
C ARG A 207 11.68 9.36 -8.79
N PRO A 208 12.96 9.79 -8.68
CA PRO A 208 13.35 10.90 -7.82
C PRO A 208 12.71 12.24 -8.23
N ASP A 209 12.22 12.34 -9.47
CA ASP A 209 11.51 13.49 -10.04
C ASP A 209 10.19 13.80 -9.32
N LEU A 210 9.56 12.81 -8.69
CA LEU A 210 8.27 12.99 -8.00
C LEU A 210 8.37 13.88 -6.75
N GLY A 211 9.58 14.07 -6.21
CA GLY A 211 9.82 14.82 -4.97
C GLY A 211 9.00 14.31 -3.77
N VAL A 212 8.93 15.09 -2.69
CA VAL A 212 8.10 14.75 -1.53
C VAL A 212 6.65 15.10 -1.85
N SER A 213 5.92 14.12 -2.39
CA SER A 213 4.57 14.33 -2.91
C SER A 213 3.59 13.23 -2.50
N VAL A 214 2.29 13.53 -2.64
CA VAL A 214 1.20 12.56 -2.46
C VAL A 214 1.30 11.45 -3.51
N GLU A 215 1.83 11.76 -4.70
CA GLU A 215 2.07 10.77 -5.75
C GLU A 215 3.04 9.70 -5.32
N LEU A 216 4.19 10.10 -4.78
CA LEU A 216 5.17 9.17 -4.25
C LEU A 216 4.52 8.22 -3.25
N PHE A 217 3.90 8.78 -2.21
CA PHE A 217 3.32 7.98 -1.12
C PHE A 217 2.22 7.05 -1.61
N GLY A 218 1.32 7.57 -2.46
CA GLY A 218 0.19 6.80 -2.98
C GLY A 218 0.62 5.66 -3.92
N TYR A 219 1.58 5.90 -4.82
CA TYR A 219 2.14 4.84 -5.66
C TYR A 219 2.96 3.83 -4.85
N SER A 220 3.60 4.25 -3.74
CA SER A 220 4.29 3.33 -2.83
C SER A 220 3.32 2.40 -2.13
N ILE A 221 2.13 2.87 -1.77
CA ILE A 221 1.06 2.00 -1.26
C ILE A 221 0.67 0.97 -2.31
N SER A 222 0.53 1.35 -3.59
CA SER A 222 0.22 0.38 -4.66
C SER A 222 1.27 -0.73 -4.79
N ILE A 223 2.57 -0.42 -4.68
CA ILE A 223 3.65 -1.42 -4.69
C ILE A 223 3.60 -2.29 -3.43
N ASN A 224 3.41 -1.67 -2.27
CA ASN A 224 3.31 -2.35 -0.99
C ASN A 224 2.16 -3.39 -0.99
N ILE A 225 1.00 -3.02 -1.54
CA ILE A 225 -0.16 -3.91 -1.63
C ILE A 225 0.18 -5.23 -2.33
N LEU A 226 1.05 -5.22 -3.35
CA LEU A 226 1.52 -6.48 -3.96
C LEU A 226 2.22 -7.35 -2.93
N SER A 227 3.23 -6.80 -2.26
CA SER A 227 4.02 -7.52 -1.26
C SER A 227 3.19 -8.00 -0.08
N PHE A 228 2.26 -7.16 0.36
CA PHE A 228 1.27 -7.50 1.39
C PHE A 228 0.46 -8.73 0.97
N TRP A 229 -0.15 -8.72 -0.21
CA TRP A 229 -0.98 -9.84 -0.67
C TRP A 229 -0.18 -11.11 -0.95
N PHE A 230 1.04 -11.00 -1.47
CA PHE A 230 1.92 -12.16 -1.63
C PHE A 230 2.27 -12.79 -0.27
N SER A 231 2.39 -12.01 0.80
CA SER A 231 2.61 -12.53 2.16
C SER A 231 1.43 -13.40 2.61
N TYR A 232 0.20 -12.92 2.43
CA TYR A 232 -1.01 -13.69 2.75
C TYR A 232 -1.19 -14.91 1.83
N ALA A 233 -0.91 -14.77 0.54
CA ALA A 233 -0.98 -15.87 -0.41
C ALA A 233 -0.08 -17.05 -0.02
N LEU A 234 1.13 -16.77 0.47
CA LEU A 234 2.08 -17.77 0.93
C LEU A 234 1.67 -18.41 2.27
N ALA A 235 1.09 -17.62 3.19
CA ALA A 235 0.74 -18.08 4.52
C ALA A 235 -0.58 -18.89 4.57
N VAL A 236 -1.59 -18.47 3.82
CA VAL A 236 -2.95 -19.03 3.96
C VAL A 236 -3.06 -20.45 3.40
N GLY A 237 -2.13 -20.91 2.56
CA GLY A 237 -2.14 -22.29 2.04
C GLY A 237 -3.52 -22.67 1.48
N VAL A 238 -4.14 -21.76 0.71
CA VAL A 238 -5.54 -21.87 0.29
C VAL A 238 -5.76 -23.20 -0.44
N ALA A 239 -6.53 -24.11 0.16
CA ALA A 239 -6.85 -25.41 -0.44
C ALA A 239 -7.76 -25.28 -1.68
N ASP A 240 -8.57 -24.22 -1.75
CA ASP A 240 -9.45 -23.92 -2.87
C ASP A 240 -8.84 -22.87 -3.83
N VAL A 241 -8.40 -23.35 -5.00
CA VAL A 241 -7.83 -22.52 -6.07
C VAL A 241 -8.78 -21.41 -6.51
N TYR A 242 -10.10 -21.61 -6.48
CA TYR A 242 -11.07 -20.59 -6.90
C TYR A 242 -11.17 -19.43 -5.91
N VAL A 243 -11.12 -19.73 -4.61
CA VAL A 243 -11.05 -18.70 -3.56
C VAL A 243 -9.74 -17.93 -3.69
N PHE A 244 -8.62 -18.61 -3.93
CA PHE A 244 -7.33 -17.95 -4.13
C PHE A 244 -7.35 -16.98 -5.32
N ILE A 245 -7.85 -17.42 -6.48
CA ILE A 245 -7.95 -16.56 -7.67
C ILE A 245 -8.89 -15.38 -7.40
N GLY A 246 -10.03 -15.62 -6.74
CA GLY A 246 -10.97 -14.58 -6.35
C GLY A 246 -10.34 -13.50 -5.46
N VAL A 247 -9.63 -13.92 -4.41
CA VAL A 247 -8.87 -13.04 -3.52
C VAL A 247 -7.83 -12.27 -4.33
N ALA A 248 -7.03 -12.93 -5.18
CA ALA A 248 -6.02 -12.28 -6.00
C ALA A 248 -6.60 -11.21 -6.95
N MET A 249 -7.77 -11.45 -7.54
CA MET A 249 -8.48 -10.44 -8.35
C MET A 249 -8.90 -9.23 -7.53
N ILE A 250 -9.46 -9.45 -6.33
CA ILE A 250 -9.85 -8.38 -5.41
C ILE A 250 -8.62 -7.62 -4.86
N SER A 251 -7.51 -8.32 -4.63
CA SER A 251 -6.21 -7.72 -4.32
C SER A 251 -5.73 -6.80 -5.44
N MET A 252 -5.85 -7.21 -6.70
CA MET A 252 -5.52 -6.36 -7.85
C MET A 252 -6.46 -5.16 -7.96
N VAL A 253 -7.74 -5.32 -7.63
CA VAL A 253 -8.70 -4.20 -7.52
C VAL A 253 -8.24 -3.19 -6.47
N SER A 254 -7.78 -3.64 -5.30
CA SER A 254 -7.27 -2.74 -4.27
C SER A 254 -6.08 -1.92 -4.76
N LEU A 255 -5.12 -2.56 -5.44
CA LEU A 255 -3.97 -1.90 -6.06
C LEU A 255 -4.40 -0.85 -7.10
N LEU A 256 -5.36 -1.19 -7.96
CA LEU A 256 -5.91 -0.25 -8.93
C LEU A 256 -6.60 0.92 -8.23
N GLY A 257 -7.34 0.68 -7.14
CA GLY A 257 -7.94 1.71 -6.30
C GLY A 257 -6.90 2.72 -5.80
N PHE A 258 -5.83 2.27 -5.14
CA PHE A 258 -4.78 3.18 -4.68
C PHE A 258 -4.08 3.91 -5.83
N THR A 259 -3.83 3.22 -6.95
CA THR A 259 -3.20 3.82 -8.13
C THR A 259 -4.06 4.93 -8.75
N LEU A 260 -5.36 4.68 -8.93
CA LEU A 260 -6.32 5.63 -9.48
C LEU A 260 -6.57 6.80 -8.53
N GLY A 261 -6.68 6.51 -7.23
CA GLY A 261 -6.80 7.52 -6.18
C GLY A 261 -5.61 8.47 -6.20
N THR A 262 -4.40 7.93 -6.26
CA THR A 262 -3.15 8.70 -6.31
C THR A 262 -3.08 9.57 -7.56
N TYR A 263 -3.35 8.98 -8.73
CA TYR A 263 -3.33 9.70 -10.01
C TYR A 263 -4.33 10.87 -10.02
N THR A 264 -5.55 10.65 -9.54
CA THR A 264 -6.60 11.68 -9.51
C THR A 264 -6.30 12.77 -8.49
N LEU A 265 -5.82 12.44 -7.29
CA LEU A 265 -5.41 13.46 -6.30
C LEU A 265 -4.25 14.32 -6.77
N SER A 266 -3.31 13.75 -7.54
CA SER A 266 -2.26 14.55 -8.18
C SER A 266 -2.83 15.55 -9.19
N ARG A 267 -3.73 15.08 -10.07
CA ARG A 267 -4.40 15.96 -11.04
C ARG A 267 -5.26 17.02 -10.37
N TYR A 268 -5.85 16.73 -9.21
CA TYR A 268 -6.51 17.73 -8.37
C TYR A 268 -5.54 18.81 -7.89
N ARG A 269 -4.32 18.48 -7.46
CA ARG A 269 -3.34 19.50 -7.04
C ARG A 269 -3.04 20.50 -8.16
N ALA A 270 -2.97 20.03 -9.41
CA ALA A 270 -2.74 20.87 -10.58
C ALA A 270 -3.99 21.67 -10.99
N SER A 271 -5.17 21.04 -11.04
CA SER A 271 -6.39 21.66 -11.58
C SER A 271 -7.25 22.37 -10.53
N ARG A 272 -7.06 22.06 -9.25
CA ARG A 272 -7.94 22.43 -8.11
C ARG A 272 -9.41 22.08 -8.30
N ASN A 273 -9.73 21.14 -9.20
CA ASN A 273 -11.11 20.70 -9.44
C ASN A 273 -11.58 19.71 -8.36
N MET A 274 -12.54 20.12 -7.54
CA MET A 274 -13.07 19.31 -6.45
C MET A 274 -13.69 17.97 -6.91
N ALA A 275 -14.29 17.92 -8.11
CA ALA A 275 -14.80 16.67 -8.65
C ALA A 275 -13.68 15.63 -8.80
N THR A 276 -12.49 16.06 -9.22
CA THR A 276 -11.31 15.18 -9.33
C THR A 276 -10.83 14.69 -7.96
N ALA A 277 -10.86 15.54 -6.94
CA ALA A 277 -10.49 15.14 -5.58
C ALA A 277 -11.45 14.06 -5.02
N LEU A 278 -12.75 14.24 -5.23
CA LEU A 278 -13.79 13.32 -4.77
C LEU A 278 -13.73 11.97 -5.49
N ILE A 279 -13.44 11.96 -6.79
CA ILE A 279 -13.15 10.72 -7.52
C ILE A 279 -11.94 10.00 -6.88
N GLY A 280 -10.89 10.76 -6.52
CA GLY A 280 -9.75 10.17 -5.82
C GLY A 280 -10.11 9.58 -4.46
N ALA A 281 -10.91 10.28 -3.67
CA ALA A 281 -11.40 9.79 -2.39
C ALA A 281 -12.22 8.50 -2.53
N TYR A 282 -13.05 8.38 -3.57
CA TYR A 282 -13.74 7.13 -3.90
C TYR A 282 -12.73 5.98 -4.12
N PHE A 283 -11.71 6.17 -4.97
CA PHE A 283 -10.77 5.10 -5.29
C PHE A 283 -9.91 4.67 -4.10
N PHE A 284 -9.51 5.59 -3.22
CA PHE A 284 -8.86 5.25 -1.96
C PHE A 284 -9.79 4.45 -1.04
N SER A 285 -11.04 4.91 -0.87
CA SER A 285 -12.04 4.22 -0.04
C SER A 285 -12.31 2.82 -0.59
N ALA A 286 -12.51 2.69 -1.90
CA ALA A 286 -12.69 1.41 -2.56
C ALA A 286 -11.44 0.53 -2.41
N GLY A 287 -10.23 1.08 -2.55
CA GLY A 287 -8.98 0.34 -2.32
C GLY A 287 -8.93 -0.29 -0.92
N ILE A 288 -9.23 0.50 0.12
CA ILE A 288 -9.28 0.03 1.51
C ILE A 288 -10.40 -1.00 1.71
N GLY A 289 -11.60 -0.73 1.18
CA GLY A 289 -12.75 -1.62 1.30
C GLY A 289 -12.48 -3.01 0.71
N HIS A 290 -11.84 -3.07 -0.47
CA HIS A 290 -11.46 -4.34 -1.09
C HIS A 290 -10.34 -5.06 -0.33
N ILE A 291 -9.48 -4.34 0.40
CA ILE A 291 -8.51 -5.00 1.30
C ILE A 291 -9.23 -5.71 2.42
N ILE A 292 -10.17 -5.03 3.09
CA ILE A 292 -10.94 -5.61 4.18
C ILE A 292 -11.74 -6.81 3.69
N ILE A 293 -12.44 -6.69 2.55
CA ILE A 293 -13.22 -7.79 1.95
C ILE A 293 -12.34 -9.02 1.70
N ALA A 294 -11.16 -8.83 1.08
CA ALA A 294 -10.27 -9.94 0.79
C ALA A 294 -9.67 -10.57 2.06
N LEU A 295 -9.30 -9.77 3.07
CA LEU A 295 -8.82 -10.29 4.36
C LEU A 295 -9.91 -11.03 5.16
N THR A 296 -11.16 -10.57 5.08
CA THR A 296 -12.30 -11.28 5.67
C THR A 296 -12.51 -12.63 5.00
N LYS A 297 -12.36 -12.72 3.67
CA LYS A 297 -12.59 -13.96 2.93
C LYS A 297 -11.60 -15.08 3.24
N ILE A 298 -10.37 -14.72 3.60
CA ILE A 298 -9.32 -15.67 4.03
C ILE A 298 -9.27 -15.85 5.55
N ASP A 299 -10.34 -15.46 6.25
CA ASP A 299 -10.52 -15.59 7.70
C ASP A 299 -9.44 -14.89 8.55
N VAL A 300 -8.77 -13.88 8.00
CA VAL A 300 -7.81 -13.05 8.77
C VAL A 300 -8.54 -11.99 9.57
N LEU A 301 -9.52 -11.34 8.95
CA LEU A 301 -10.39 -10.37 9.60
C LEU A 301 -11.76 -10.98 9.83
N THR A 302 -11.95 -11.62 10.98
CA THR A 302 -13.23 -12.26 11.34
C THR A 302 -14.16 -11.33 12.09
N GLY A 303 -15.48 -11.55 11.98
CA GLY A 303 -16.49 -10.92 12.82
C GLY A 303 -17.27 -9.78 12.16
N ALA A 304 -18.43 -9.47 12.74
CA ALA A 304 -19.38 -8.49 12.22
C ALA A 304 -18.74 -7.10 12.03
N THR A 305 -17.86 -6.66 12.94
CA THR A 305 -17.18 -5.36 12.86
C THR A 305 -16.52 -5.12 11.51
N ASN A 306 -15.81 -6.10 10.97
CA ASN A 306 -15.06 -5.96 9.73
C ASN A 306 -15.98 -5.91 8.50
N ALA A 307 -17.05 -6.69 8.51
CA ALA A 307 -18.08 -6.66 7.47
C ALA A 307 -18.85 -5.32 7.48
N TYR A 308 -19.14 -4.76 8.66
CA TYR A 308 -19.76 -3.43 8.77
C TYR A 308 -18.81 -2.32 8.34
N LEU A 309 -17.53 -2.43 8.70
CA LEU A 309 -16.52 -1.46 8.30
C LEU A 309 -16.36 -1.42 6.77
N SER A 310 -16.29 -2.57 6.10
CA SER A 310 -16.21 -2.63 4.64
C SER A 310 -17.46 -2.05 3.97
N ALA A 311 -18.66 -2.37 4.48
CA ALA A 311 -19.92 -1.83 3.99
C ALA A 311 -19.99 -0.30 4.14
N VAL A 312 -19.64 0.24 5.31
CA VAL A 312 -19.60 1.69 5.57
C VAL A 312 -18.60 2.38 4.65
N ILE A 313 -17.40 1.83 4.49
CA ILE A 313 -16.38 2.39 3.57
C ILE A 313 -16.89 2.36 2.13
N GLY A 314 -17.57 1.30 1.71
CA GLY A 314 -18.18 1.19 0.37
C GLY A 314 -19.23 2.29 0.13
N ILE A 315 -20.16 2.47 1.08
CA ILE A 315 -21.21 3.50 1.00
C ILE A 315 -20.59 4.90 0.99
N VAL A 316 -19.64 5.19 1.89
CA VAL A 316 -18.93 6.47 1.92
C VAL A 316 -18.14 6.70 0.63
N GLY A 317 -17.52 5.67 0.07
CA GLY A 317 -16.88 5.73 -1.24
C GLY A 317 -17.88 6.18 -2.32
N MET A 318 -19.04 5.50 -2.39
CA MET A 318 -20.11 5.83 -3.33
C MET A 318 -20.67 7.25 -3.14
N MET A 319 -20.66 7.77 -1.90
CA MET A 319 -20.93 9.19 -1.63
C MET A 319 -20.00 10.10 -2.42
N PHE A 320 -18.69 9.87 -2.33
CA PHE A 320 -17.70 10.71 -2.99
C PHE A 320 -17.84 10.63 -4.51
N PHE A 321 -18.08 9.42 -5.05
CA PHE A 321 -18.34 9.25 -6.47
C PHE A 321 -19.57 10.04 -6.92
N ASN A 322 -20.66 9.96 -6.17
CA ASN A 322 -21.87 10.74 -6.41
C ASN A 322 -21.64 12.24 -6.36
N LEU A 323 -21.01 12.73 -5.28
CA LEU A 323 -20.67 14.14 -5.11
C LEU A 323 -19.85 14.65 -6.29
N SER A 324 -18.91 13.84 -6.78
CA SER A 324 -18.09 14.21 -7.93
C SER A 324 -18.90 14.39 -9.22
N ALA A 325 -19.93 13.57 -9.44
CA ALA A 325 -20.84 13.70 -10.59
C ALA A 325 -21.68 14.99 -10.51
N PHE A 326 -22.23 15.32 -9.34
CA PHE A 326 -22.98 16.56 -9.13
C PHE A 326 -22.11 17.80 -9.33
N ILE A 327 -20.89 17.80 -8.77
CA ILE A 327 -19.96 18.93 -8.92
C ILE A 327 -19.50 19.06 -10.37
N ALA A 328 -19.24 17.96 -11.07
CA ALA A 328 -18.84 17.99 -12.48
C ALA A 328 -19.92 18.57 -13.43
N LEU A 329 -21.18 18.58 -13.00
CA LEU A 329 -22.31 19.19 -13.71
C LEU A 329 -22.65 20.60 -13.24
N ASP A 330 -21.85 21.18 -12.34
CA ASP A 330 -22.08 22.47 -11.67
C ASP A 330 -23.35 22.53 -10.81
N TRP A 331 -23.87 21.38 -10.37
CA TRP A 331 -25.09 21.28 -9.55
C TRP A 331 -24.80 21.46 -8.06
N LYS A 332 -24.09 22.53 -7.70
CA LYS A 332 -23.58 22.77 -6.34
C LYS A 332 -24.68 22.77 -5.27
N ARG A 333 -25.86 23.33 -5.58
CA ARG A 333 -27.00 23.38 -4.64
C ARG A 333 -27.58 22.00 -4.32
N SER A 334 -27.47 21.05 -5.25
CA SER A 334 -27.97 19.68 -5.10
C SER A 334 -26.91 18.70 -4.60
N SER A 335 -25.67 19.18 -4.36
CA SER A 335 -24.57 18.34 -3.89
C SER A 335 -24.75 17.81 -2.46
N LEU A 336 -25.74 18.29 -1.70
CA LEU A 336 -26.09 17.69 -0.40
C LEU A 336 -26.88 16.38 -0.54
N LEU A 337 -27.53 16.12 -1.68
CA LEU A 337 -28.38 14.93 -1.85
C LEU A 337 -27.63 13.61 -1.62
N PRO A 338 -26.42 13.37 -2.17
CA PRO A 338 -25.67 12.15 -1.89
C PRO A 338 -25.38 11.93 -0.40
N VAL A 339 -25.11 13.01 0.34
CA VAL A 339 -24.85 12.93 1.79
C VAL A 339 -26.13 12.58 2.54
N LEU A 340 -27.23 13.26 2.23
CA LEU A 340 -28.54 13.04 2.86
C LEU A 340 -29.09 11.63 2.59
N LEU A 341 -28.77 11.03 1.44
CA LEU A 341 -29.15 9.65 1.12
C LEU A 341 -28.39 8.61 1.96
N ILE A 342 -27.19 8.94 2.45
CA ILE A 342 -26.28 7.98 3.10
C ILE A 342 -26.41 7.97 4.61
N VAL A 343 -26.67 9.14 5.21
CA VAL A 343 -26.79 9.28 6.67
C VAL A 343 -27.81 8.28 7.26
N PRO A 344 -29.02 8.11 6.72
CA PRO A 344 -29.97 7.13 7.24
C PRO A 344 -29.46 5.69 7.18
N THR A 345 -28.76 5.32 6.10
CA THR A 345 -28.19 3.98 5.93
C THR A 345 -27.10 3.71 6.98
N ILE A 346 -26.20 4.68 7.21
CA ILE A 346 -25.15 4.54 8.23
C ILE A 346 -25.77 4.46 9.63
N VAL A 347 -26.73 5.32 9.96
CA VAL A 347 -27.42 5.30 11.26
C VAL A 347 -28.13 3.96 11.47
N TYR A 348 -28.83 3.45 10.44
CA TYR A 348 -29.47 2.13 10.51
C TYR A 348 -28.46 1.00 10.73
N MET A 349 -27.33 1.01 10.02
CA MET A 349 -26.25 0.03 10.23
C MET A 349 -25.72 0.07 11.67
N ILE A 350 -25.54 1.26 12.26
CA ILE A 350 -25.11 1.42 13.65
C ILE A 350 -26.14 0.83 14.63
N ILE A 351 -27.43 1.06 14.40
CA ILE A 351 -28.51 0.59 15.28
C ILE A 351 -28.63 -0.94 15.26
N VAL A 352 -28.47 -1.56 14.09
CA VAL A 352 -28.70 -3.00 13.90
C VAL A 352 -27.45 -3.84 14.20
N TYR A 353 -26.29 -3.21 14.32
CA TYR A 353 -25.06 -3.89 14.73
C TYR A 353 -25.23 -4.58 16.11
N PRO A 354 -24.79 -5.84 16.30
CA PRO A 354 -23.93 -6.65 15.43
C PRO A 354 -24.66 -7.74 14.61
N ALA A 355 -25.89 -7.51 14.17
CA ALA A 355 -26.61 -8.50 13.36
C ALA A 355 -25.86 -8.83 12.05
N GLU A 356 -26.05 -10.04 11.51
CA GLU A 356 -25.37 -10.45 10.28
C GLU A 356 -25.80 -9.59 9.09
N LEU A 357 -24.85 -9.00 8.35
CA LEU A 357 -25.15 -8.08 7.25
C LEU A 357 -26.02 -8.69 6.15
N SER A 358 -25.88 -9.98 5.88
CA SER A 358 -26.74 -10.73 4.96
C SER A 358 -28.23 -10.56 5.35
N THR A 359 -28.55 -10.60 6.65
CA THR A 359 -29.91 -10.38 7.17
C THR A 359 -30.34 -8.92 7.12
N VAL A 360 -29.42 -7.98 7.33
CA VAL A 360 -29.68 -6.53 7.27
C VAL A 360 -30.00 -6.08 5.84
N TYR A 361 -29.30 -6.65 4.86
CA TYR A 361 -29.54 -6.43 3.43
C TYR A 361 -30.74 -7.22 2.91
N GLY A 362 -30.98 -8.43 3.44
CA GLY A 362 -32.10 -9.29 3.04
C GLY A 362 -33.48 -8.87 3.58
N TYR A 363 -33.55 -8.20 4.74
CA TYR A 363 -34.82 -7.78 5.35
C TYR A 363 -35.19 -6.31 5.15
N SER A 364 -34.25 -5.43 4.78
CA SER A 364 -34.54 -3.99 4.65
C SER A 364 -34.55 -3.54 3.19
N ASP A 365 -35.75 -3.28 2.66
CA ASP A 365 -35.96 -2.60 1.38
C ASP A 365 -35.19 -1.26 1.31
N ILE A 366 -34.95 -0.64 2.48
CA ILE A 366 -34.26 0.64 2.64
C ILE A 366 -32.78 0.53 2.26
N SER A 367 -32.06 -0.51 2.69
CA SER A 367 -30.63 -0.66 2.36
C SER A 367 -30.45 -1.02 0.88
N GLY A 368 -31.23 -1.98 0.37
CA GLY A 368 -31.19 -2.38 -1.04
C GLY A 368 -31.53 -1.24 -2.01
N THR A 369 -32.63 -0.54 -1.77
CA THR A 369 -33.08 0.58 -2.61
C THR A 369 -32.08 1.74 -2.58
N THR A 370 -31.56 2.07 -1.40
CA THR A 370 -30.61 3.18 -1.25
C THR A 370 -29.29 2.89 -1.97
N ASN A 371 -28.78 1.65 -1.92
CA ASN A 371 -27.59 1.24 -2.66
C ASN A 371 -27.82 1.27 -4.18
N ILE A 372 -28.97 0.83 -4.67
CA ILE A 372 -29.32 0.92 -6.10
C ILE A 372 -29.38 2.39 -6.55
N ILE A 373 -30.06 3.25 -5.79
CA ILE A 373 -30.14 4.70 -6.09
C ILE A 373 -28.74 5.31 -6.12
N GLN A 374 -27.88 4.97 -5.15
CA GLN A 374 -26.51 5.47 -5.08
C GLN A 374 -25.64 5.09 -6.26
N ILE A 375 -25.97 4.04 -7.04
CA ILE A 375 -25.22 3.68 -8.25
C ILE A 375 -25.94 4.17 -9.52
N LEU A 376 -27.27 4.16 -9.58
CA LEU A 376 -28.03 4.64 -10.75
C LEU A 376 -27.96 6.16 -10.94
N VAL A 377 -28.02 6.94 -9.85
CA VAL A 377 -27.89 8.40 -9.92
C VAL A 377 -26.58 8.83 -10.57
N PRO A 378 -25.38 8.41 -10.10
CA PRO A 378 -24.14 8.84 -10.71
C PRO A 378 -23.98 8.31 -12.14
N VAL A 379 -24.42 7.08 -12.45
CA VAL A 379 -24.45 6.57 -13.84
C VAL A 379 -25.23 7.52 -14.74
N SER A 380 -26.44 7.93 -14.33
CA SER A 380 -27.31 8.83 -15.10
C SER A 380 -26.67 10.20 -15.30
N LEU A 381 -26.08 10.76 -14.24
CA LEU A 381 -25.38 12.04 -14.27
C LEU A 381 -24.15 12.01 -15.19
N TYR A 382 -23.34 10.95 -15.13
CA TYR A 382 -22.17 10.80 -15.99
C TYR A 382 -22.53 10.56 -17.45
N ILE A 383 -23.60 9.80 -17.74
CA ILE A 383 -24.13 9.66 -19.11
C ILE A 383 -24.60 11.01 -19.64
N MET A 384 -25.28 11.81 -18.80
CA MET A 384 -25.70 13.16 -19.18
C MET A 384 -24.49 14.08 -19.44
N LEU A 385 -23.46 14.03 -18.58
CA LEU A 385 -22.22 14.78 -18.76
C LEU A 385 -21.50 14.37 -20.06
N TRP A 386 -21.40 13.07 -20.34
CA TRP A 386 -20.85 12.54 -21.58
C TRP A 386 -21.57 13.10 -22.80
N ARG A 387 -22.91 13.06 -22.82
CA ARG A 387 -23.71 13.60 -23.95
C ARG A 387 -23.43 15.08 -24.17
N LYS A 388 -23.37 15.88 -23.10
CA LYS A 388 -23.03 17.32 -23.17
C LYS A 388 -21.62 17.54 -23.73
N MET A 389 -20.62 16.85 -23.21
CA MET A 389 -19.22 16.98 -23.66
C MET A 389 -19.04 16.50 -25.10
N LYS A 390 -19.75 15.44 -25.51
CA LYS A 390 -19.75 14.93 -26.88
C LYS A 390 -20.34 15.95 -27.84
N ALA A 391 -21.49 16.53 -27.51
CA ALA A 391 -22.13 17.57 -28.32
C ALA A 391 -21.25 18.84 -28.45
N ALA A 392 -20.58 19.23 -27.37
CA ALA A 392 -19.66 20.37 -27.37
C ALA A 392 -18.30 20.09 -28.04
N GLY A 393 -18.01 18.84 -28.42
CA GLY A 393 -16.70 18.46 -28.96
C GLY A 393 -15.54 18.66 -27.99
N ALA A 394 -15.80 18.61 -26.68
CA ALA A 394 -14.80 18.86 -25.65
C ALA A 394 -13.71 17.75 -25.62
N PRO A 395 -12.45 18.09 -25.27
CA PRO A 395 -11.43 17.09 -24.99
C PRO A 395 -11.80 16.29 -23.73
N GLY A 396 -11.37 15.02 -23.63
CA GLY A 396 -11.73 14.19 -22.46
C GLY A 396 -13.17 13.70 -22.48
N ARG A 397 -13.89 13.83 -23.60
CA ARG A 397 -15.34 13.60 -23.64
C ARG A 397 -15.74 12.19 -23.25
N ASN A 398 -14.92 11.16 -23.47
CA ASN A 398 -15.30 9.79 -23.14
C ASN A 398 -15.04 9.41 -21.68
N ARG A 399 -14.35 10.24 -20.88
CA ARG A 399 -14.08 9.92 -19.47
C ARG A 399 -15.37 9.69 -18.65
N PRO A 400 -16.40 10.55 -18.73
CA PRO A 400 -17.67 10.32 -18.04
C PRO A 400 -18.36 9.02 -18.47
N LEU A 401 -18.26 8.64 -19.75
CA LEU A 401 -18.85 7.39 -20.24
C LEU A 401 -18.19 6.17 -19.60
N PHE A 402 -16.86 6.14 -19.54
CA PHE A 402 -16.13 5.02 -18.93
C PHE A 402 -16.36 4.94 -17.41
N LEU A 403 -16.51 6.10 -16.73
CA LEU A 403 -16.94 6.13 -15.33
C LEU A 403 -18.35 5.54 -15.16
N ALA A 404 -19.29 5.85 -16.06
CA ALA A 404 -20.63 5.25 -16.02
C ALA A 404 -20.61 3.73 -16.30
N ILE A 405 -19.84 3.28 -17.29
CA ILE A 405 -19.70 1.85 -17.63
C ILE A 405 -19.09 1.08 -16.45
N GLY A 406 -18.02 1.60 -15.85
CA GLY A 406 -17.41 0.97 -14.68
C GLY A 406 -18.39 0.81 -13.52
N LEU A 407 -19.20 1.84 -13.23
CA LEU A 407 -20.26 1.74 -12.23
C LEU A 407 -21.32 0.68 -12.57
N ILE A 408 -21.76 0.61 -13.84
CA ILE A 408 -22.70 -0.42 -14.28
C ILE A 408 -22.11 -1.82 -14.04
N LEU A 409 -20.82 -2.02 -14.35
CA LEU A 409 -20.17 -3.30 -14.08
C LEU A 409 -20.12 -3.64 -12.58
N LEU A 410 -19.98 -2.66 -11.69
CA LEU A 410 -20.07 -2.91 -10.25
C LEU A 410 -21.48 -3.40 -9.84
N ILE A 411 -22.55 -2.87 -10.44
CA ILE A 411 -23.92 -3.40 -10.23
C ILE A 411 -24.00 -4.84 -10.73
N VAL A 412 -23.51 -5.09 -11.94
CA VAL A 412 -23.53 -6.42 -12.57
C VAL A 412 -22.75 -7.42 -11.72
N ALA A 413 -21.64 -7.02 -11.09
CA ALA A 413 -20.90 -7.86 -10.16
C ALA A 413 -21.73 -8.27 -8.94
N GLY A 414 -22.44 -7.33 -8.31
CA GLY A 414 -23.32 -7.64 -7.18
C GLY A 414 -24.48 -8.58 -7.56
N ILE A 415 -25.08 -8.38 -8.75
CA ILE A 415 -26.10 -9.29 -9.29
C ILE A 415 -25.51 -10.68 -9.55
N ALA A 416 -24.33 -10.74 -10.15
CA ALA A 416 -23.64 -12.00 -10.43
C ALA A 416 -23.28 -12.74 -9.12
N ALA A 417 -22.85 -12.03 -8.09
CA ALA A 417 -22.61 -12.60 -6.76
C ALA A 417 -23.88 -13.26 -6.21
N ALA A 418 -25.01 -12.54 -6.23
CA ALA A 418 -26.29 -13.06 -5.77
C ALA A 418 -26.75 -14.31 -6.55
N ILE A 419 -26.58 -14.32 -7.88
CA ILE A 419 -26.98 -15.45 -8.73
C ILE A 419 -26.10 -16.69 -8.48
N VAL A 420 -24.79 -16.50 -8.37
CA VAL A 420 -23.82 -17.61 -8.32
C VAL A 420 -23.69 -18.20 -6.92
N THR A 421 -23.79 -17.36 -5.89
CA THR A 421 -23.50 -17.75 -4.50
C THR A 421 -24.73 -17.74 -3.59
N GLY A 422 -25.83 -17.13 -4.03
CA GLY A 422 -26.99 -16.86 -3.18
C GLY A 422 -26.82 -15.64 -2.27
N ASP A 423 -25.64 -15.01 -2.24
CA ASP A 423 -25.35 -13.82 -1.45
C ASP A 423 -24.73 -12.71 -2.31
N SER A 424 -25.37 -11.54 -2.33
CA SER A 424 -24.87 -10.36 -3.04
C SER A 424 -23.58 -9.77 -2.45
N LEU A 425 -23.25 -10.10 -1.20
CA LEU A 425 -22.05 -9.63 -0.50
C LEU A 425 -20.82 -10.50 -0.78
N GLU A 426 -21.00 -11.70 -1.35
CA GLU A 426 -19.96 -12.67 -1.63
C GLU A 426 -19.21 -12.34 -2.94
N VAL A 427 -18.63 -11.14 -2.99
CA VAL A 427 -17.99 -10.57 -4.21
C VAL A 427 -16.61 -11.15 -4.52
N VAL A 428 -16.03 -11.95 -3.62
CA VAL A 428 -14.72 -12.58 -3.80
C VAL A 428 -14.81 -13.87 -4.62
N HIS A 429 -16.02 -14.36 -4.92
CA HIS A 429 -16.18 -15.48 -5.86
C HIS A 429 -15.65 -15.12 -7.26
N LEU A 430 -15.15 -16.11 -8.02
CA LEU A 430 -14.43 -15.89 -9.29
C LEU A 430 -15.18 -14.97 -10.27
N VAL A 431 -16.46 -15.26 -10.50
CA VAL A 431 -17.31 -14.51 -11.45
C VAL A 431 -17.45 -13.04 -11.02
N PRO A 432 -18.01 -12.70 -9.84
CA PRO A 432 -18.12 -11.30 -9.43
C PRO A 432 -16.76 -10.60 -9.32
N ALA A 433 -15.72 -11.26 -8.81
CA ALA A 433 -14.38 -10.67 -8.69
C ALA A 433 -13.79 -10.27 -10.07
N SER A 434 -13.99 -11.10 -11.10
CA SER A 434 -13.55 -10.79 -12.47
C SER A 434 -14.26 -9.57 -13.07
N ILE A 435 -15.55 -9.38 -12.75
CA ILE A 435 -16.34 -8.25 -13.22
C ILE A 435 -15.89 -6.96 -12.50
N ILE A 436 -15.62 -7.04 -11.19
CA ILE A 436 -15.08 -5.90 -10.42
C ILE A 436 -13.70 -5.50 -10.95
N LEU A 437 -12.81 -6.46 -11.19
CA LEU A 437 -11.51 -6.19 -11.80
C LEU A 437 -11.64 -5.50 -13.16
N SER A 438 -12.57 -5.97 -13.98
CA SER A 438 -12.88 -5.35 -15.28
C SER A 438 -13.41 -3.93 -15.11
N ALA A 439 -14.27 -3.67 -14.12
CA ALA A 439 -14.74 -2.33 -13.80
C ALA A 439 -13.59 -1.37 -13.47
N PHE A 440 -12.63 -1.81 -12.65
CA PHE A 440 -11.45 -1.02 -12.30
C PHE A 440 -10.49 -0.81 -13.47
N ALA A 441 -10.35 -1.78 -14.36
CA ALA A 441 -9.61 -1.60 -15.61
C ALA A 441 -10.29 -0.55 -16.52
N ILE A 442 -11.62 -0.55 -16.61
CA ILE A 442 -12.37 0.47 -17.36
C ILE A 442 -12.21 1.85 -16.71
N PHE A 443 -12.27 1.93 -15.38
CA PHE A 443 -11.99 3.18 -14.66
C PHE A 443 -10.59 3.70 -14.97
N LEU A 444 -9.58 2.82 -14.99
CA LEU A 444 -8.21 3.18 -15.34
C LEU A 444 -8.12 3.80 -16.73
N VAL A 445 -8.72 3.16 -17.73
CA VAL A 445 -8.73 3.67 -19.11
C VAL A 445 -9.47 5.00 -19.22
N GLY A 446 -10.59 5.13 -18.48
CA GLY A 446 -11.37 6.37 -18.43
C GLY A 446 -10.62 7.53 -17.79
N ILE A 447 -9.97 7.31 -16.64
CA ILE A 447 -9.35 8.37 -15.83
C ILE A 447 -8.04 8.87 -16.43
N THR A 448 -7.24 7.96 -16.97
CA THR A 448 -5.96 8.30 -17.61
C THR A 448 -6.15 8.93 -19.00
N GLY A 449 -7.37 8.89 -19.54
CA GLY A 449 -7.70 9.44 -20.86
C GLY A 449 -7.30 8.55 -22.03
N TYR A 450 -6.83 7.33 -21.78
CA TYR A 450 -6.58 6.34 -22.84
C TYR A 450 -7.87 5.97 -23.59
N ALA A 451 -9.04 6.12 -22.98
CA ALA A 451 -10.34 5.97 -23.63
C ALA A 451 -10.44 6.78 -24.94
N ASP A 452 -10.00 8.04 -24.92
CA ASP A 452 -10.10 8.89 -26.11
C ASP A 452 -9.12 8.46 -27.20
N LYS A 453 -7.95 7.95 -26.82
CA LYS A 453 -6.95 7.39 -27.75
C LYS A 453 -7.47 6.12 -28.42
N TRP A 454 -8.03 5.20 -27.64
CA TRP A 454 -8.56 3.93 -28.15
C TRP A 454 -9.75 4.11 -29.10
N LEU A 455 -10.59 5.10 -28.81
CA LEU A 455 -11.75 5.41 -29.64
C LEU A 455 -11.42 6.35 -30.82
N GLY A 456 -10.14 6.69 -31.05
CA GLY A 456 -9.74 7.58 -32.14
C GLY A 456 -10.29 9.01 -32.01
N THR A 457 -10.56 9.44 -30.78
CA THR A 457 -11.17 10.75 -30.47
C THR A 457 -10.22 11.73 -29.79
N SER A 458 -8.96 11.34 -29.56
CA SER A 458 -7.93 12.20 -29.03
C SER A 458 -7.67 13.36 -29.99
N ARG A 459 -7.87 14.60 -29.53
CA ARG A 459 -7.32 15.77 -30.22
C ARG A 459 -5.85 15.90 -29.83
N PRO A 460 -4.97 16.40 -30.73
CA PRO A 460 -3.63 16.80 -30.32
C PRO A 460 -3.76 17.85 -29.21
N GLU A 461 -3.03 17.67 -28.11
CA GLU A 461 -2.91 18.71 -27.08
C GLU A 461 -2.27 19.93 -27.76
N ALA A 462 -2.99 21.06 -27.77
CA ALA A 462 -2.58 22.31 -28.39
C ALA A 462 -1.74 23.16 -27.43
#